data_AF-A0A522BZM7-F1
#
_entry.id   AF-A0A522BZM7-F1
#
_cell.length_a   1.000
_cell.length_b   1.000
_cell.length_c   1.000
_cell.angle_alpha   90.00
_cell.angle_beta   90.00
_cell.angle_gamma   90.00
#
_symmetry.space_group_name_H-M   'P 1'
#
loop_
_entity.id
_entity.type
_entity.pdbx_description
1 polymer ?
#
loop_
_entity_poly.entity_id
_entity_poly.type
_entity_poly.pdbx_seq_one_letter_code
_entity_poly.pdbx_strand_id
1 'polypeptide(L)' 'GISFGADGAEALGQALQRAHAAWLQPQTWRNLQRNGMRRDFSWQASARAYVHAYRTLT' A
#
# COMPACT_ATOMS: atom_id res chain seq x y z
N GLY A 1 4.41 -1.98 1.38
CA GLY A 1 4.14 -2.89 0.26
C GLY A 1 5.28 -2.84 -0.72
N ILE A 2 5.11 -3.38 -1.92
CA ILE A 2 6.11 -3.35 -2.99
C ILE A 2 5.42 -2.79 -4.23
N SER A 3 6.01 -1.76 -4.81
CA SER A 3 5.51 -1.07 -6.00
C SER A 3 6.66 -0.82 -6.97
N PHE A 4 6.30 -0.48 -8.21
CA PHE A 4 7.18 0.03 -9.26
C PHE A 4 6.47 1.18 -9.98
N GLY A 5 7.24 2.08 -10.60
CA GLY A 5 6.70 3.33 -11.16
C GLY A 5 6.66 3.41 -12.68
N ALA A 6 7.60 2.77 -13.38
CA ALA A 6 7.64 2.81 -14.84
C ALA A 6 6.79 1.68 -15.44
N ASP A 7 6.12 1.98 -16.55
CA ASP A 7 5.30 1.03 -17.29
C ASP A 7 6.19 0.14 -18.16
N GLY A 8 6.66 -0.97 -17.60
CA GLY A 8 7.54 -1.88 -18.33
C GLY A 8 7.98 -3.12 -17.57
N ALA A 9 8.37 -4.14 -18.32
CA ALA A 9 8.80 -5.44 -17.80
C ALA A 9 10.02 -5.33 -16.87
N GLU A 10 10.94 -4.40 -17.14
CA GLU A 10 12.11 -4.17 -16.31
C GLU A 10 11.73 -3.70 -14.89
N ALA A 11 10.88 -2.68 -14.80
CA ALA A 11 10.44 -2.11 -13.54
C ALA A 11 9.64 -3.12 -12.69
N LEU A 12 8.81 -3.94 -13.35
CA LEU A 12 8.14 -5.07 -12.73
C LEU A 12 9.15 -6.12 -12.23
N GLY A 13 10.14 -6.48 -13.04
CA GLY A 13 11.19 -7.45 -12.68
C GLY A 13 11.96 -7.02 -11.43
N GLN A 14 12.34 -5.75 -11.33
CA GLN A 14 12.99 -5.20 -10.15
C GLN A 14 12.08 -5.25 -8.90
N ALA A 15 10.78 -4.99 -9.05
CA ALA A 15 9.83 -5.13 -7.95
C ALA A 15 9.69 -6.59 -7.48
N LEU A 16 9.66 -7.54 -8.42
CA LEU A 16 9.61 -8.98 -8.09
C LEU A 16 10.88 -9.44 -7.37
N GLN A 17 12.06 -8.97 -7.76
CA GLN A 17 13.31 -9.24 -7.05
C GLN A 17 13.26 -8.75 -5.60
N ARG A 18 12.76 -7.52 -5.37
CA ARG A 18 12.55 -7.00 -4.00
C ARG A 18 11.53 -7.82 -3.21
N ALA A 19 10.47 -8.30 -3.87
CA ALA A 19 9.47 -9.16 -3.23
C ALA A 19 10.04 -10.50 -2.81
N HIS A 20 10.81 -11.15 -3.69
CA HIS A 20 11.48 -12.40 -3.39
C HIS A 20 12.50 -12.24 -2.24
N ALA A 21 13.30 -11.17 -2.27
CA ALA A 21 14.25 -10.88 -1.19
C ALA A 21 13.55 -10.67 0.17
N ALA A 22 12.41 -9.97 0.19
CA ALA A 22 11.62 -9.78 1.40
C ALA A 22 10.97 -11.09 1.89
N TRP A 23 10.52 -11.95 0.97
CA TRP A 23 9.92 -13.24 1.29
C TRP A 23 10.93 -14.19 1.96
N LEU A 24 12.18 -14.19 1.51
CA LEU A 24 13.28 -14.95 2.13
C LEU A 24 13.63 -14.47 3.55
N GLN A 25 13.07 -13.36 4.01
CA GLN A 25 13.24 -12.83 5.37
C GLN A 25 11.92 -12.90 6.14
N PRO A 26 11.65 -13.99 6.90
CA PRO A 26 10.32 -14.24 7.49
C PRO A 26 9.83 -13.14 8.42
N GLN A 27 10.74 -12.48 9.15
CA GLN A 27 10.39 -11.39 10.05
C GLN A 27 9.98 -10.12 9.27
N THR A 28 10.74 -9.77 8.23
CA THR A 28 10.44 -8.66 7.31
C THR A 28 9.11 -8.91 6.61
N TRP A 29 8.90 -10.11 6.09
CA TRP A 29 7.66 -10.50 5.42
C TRP A 29 6.44 -10.40 6.34
N ARG A 30 6.51 -10.96 7.55
CA ARG A 30 5.43 -10.85 8.55
C ARG A 30 5.12 -9.41 8.94
N ASN A 31 6.14 -8.56 9.04
CA ASN A 31 5.94 -7.14 9.33
C ASN A 31 5.21 -6.42 8.18
N LEU A 32 5.57 -6.70 6.92
CA LEU A 32 4.88 -6.15 5.75
C LEU A 32 3.39 -6.53 5.75
N GLN A 33 3.08 -7.81 6.01
CA GLN A 33 1.69 -8.30 6.08
C GLN A 33 0.90 -7.61 7.20
N ARG A 34 1.44 -7.58 8.43
CA ARG A 34 0.79 -6.94 9.58
C ARG A 34 0.55 -5.45 9.36
N ASN A 35 1.48 -4.75 8.72
CA ASN A 35 1.31 -3.33 8.41
C ASN A 35 0.15 -3.11 7.42
N GLY A 36 -0.03 -4.01 6.45
CA GLY A 36 -1.18 -3.98 5.56
C GLY A 36 -2.50 -4.25 6.29
N MET A 37 -2.55 -5.31 7.09
CA MET A 37 -3.75 -5.71 7.85
C MET A 37 -4.20 -4.68 8.89
N ARG A 38 -3.29 -3.87 9.43
CA ARG A 38 -3.59 -2.81 10.39
C ARG A 38 -4.14 -1.53 9.76
N ARG A 39 -4.05 -1.39 8.44
CA ARG A 39 -4.48 -0.18 7.76
C ARG A 39 -6.00 -0.15 7.70
N ASP A 40 -6.60 0.97 8.10
CA ASP A 40 -8.02 1.20 7.98
C ASP A 40 -8.38 1.56 6.53
N PHE A 41 -9.13 0.69 5.87
CA PHE A 41 -9.71 0.89 4.54
C PHE A 41 -11.24 0.98 4.59
N SER A 42 -11.82 1.35 5.73
CA SER A 42 -13.26 1.48 5.89
C SER A 42 -13.82 2.65 5.09
N TRP A 43 -15.06 2.48 4.62
CA TRP A 43 -15.82 3.57 3.98
C TRP A 43 -16.00 4.79 4.89
N GLN A 44 -16.12 4.57 6.20
CA GLN A 44 -16.27 5.65 7.17
C GLN A 44 -15.03 6.55 7.23
N ALA A 45 -13.83 5.98 7.06
CA ALA A 45 -12.60 6.76 6.99
C ALA A 45 -12.57 7.68 5.77
N SER A 46 -12.93 7.15 4.59
CA SER A 46 -13.03 7.94 3.36
C SER A 46 -14.12 9.02 3.45
N ALA A 47 -15.29 8.69 3.99
CA ALA A 47 -16.43 9.60 4.08
C ALA A 47 -16.14 10.87 4.89
N ARG A 48 -15.30 10.79 5.93
CA ARG A 48 -14.90 11.97 6.73
C ARG A 48 -14.22 13.04 5.86
N ALA A 49 -13.41 12.64 4.89
CA ALA A 49 -12.76 13.58 3.97
C ALA A 49 -13.78 14.27 3.05
N TYR A 50 -14.74 13.51 2.52
CA TYR A 50 -15.84 14.08 1.71
C TYR A 50 -16.71 15.06 2.50
N VAL A 51 -17.09 14.71 3.74
CA VAL A 51 -17.86 15.60 4.60
C VAL A 51 -17.10 16.90 4.87
N HIS A 52 -15.80 16.83 5.13
CA HIS A 52 -14.98 18.02 5.29
C HIS A 52 -14.97 18.88 4.02
N ALA A 53 -14.73 18.27 2.85
CA ALA A 53 -14.73 18.98 1.57
C ALA A 53 -16.08 19.67 1.29
N TYR A 54 -17.21 18.98 1.52
CA TYR A 54 -18.53 19.58 1.33
C TYR A 54 -18.80 20.75 2.26
N ARG A 55 -18.32 20.69 3.52
CA ARG A 55 -18.43 21.82 4.45
C ARG A 55 -17.63 23.05 4.02
N THR A 56 -16.57 22.90 3.22
CA THR A 56 -15.80 24.04 2.68
C THR A 56 -16.45 24.71 1.47
N LEU A 57 -17.46 24.07 0.89
CA LEU A 57 -18.20 24.57 -0.28
C LEU A 57 -19.52 25.24 0.11
N THR A 58 -19.85 25.25 1.40
CA THR A 58 -21.06 25.87 1.97
C THR A 58 -20.65 27.04 2.86
#